data_AF-A0A2N3V5H0-F1
#
_entry.id   AF-A0A2N3V5H0-F1
#
_cell.length_a   1.000
_cell.length_b   1.000
_cell.length_c   1.000
_cell.angle_alpha   90.00
_cell.angle_beta   90.00
_cell.angle_gamma   90.00
#
_symmetry.space_group_name_H-M   'P 1'
#
loop_
_entity.id
_entity.type
_entity.pdbx_description
1 polymer ?
#
loop_
_entity_poly.entity_id
_entity_poly.type
_entity_poly.pdbx_seq_one_letter_code
_entity_poly.pdbx_strand_id
1 'polypeptide(L)'
;MSERQKVLSIRTPRSAGCVEPVKCGHAESTWCARRDSRLTDKVEYLSGMGRAEARLRFGDADTLCGGVQNMLFVHCGILDRETIVRRSEIVLDAEAGEPDPGCLWLALLALVYADRCAEAAAYCTRLLSAGRGEIPFRLFETLTLVRARIDAQSGRPAAAITAMEPLLRRGVSPALRGMALAWLVEALVQVGDLSSARCLFEDRMSAVDAMPDHAHVLAARAALHRGEGDLERSLADYLACGKVLTALNVANPAIVPWRSRAALVAAELGRCDLAAALADDELAAARRWGSPGAVGRALHAVGMARRDSRSVGALERAVELLELAEARYELMGALCDLGQLHAVEGDVERSRWAVTAASELAAAAGISPVLQRAGSVLGTLDSQHRGTGLTRQERKIAGLAVRGLSNKEIAEQLFLTVRTVEFHLSNVYRKLGIAGRRQLAGVMNAQECA
;
A
#
# COMPACT_ATOMS: atom_id res chain seq x y z
N MET A 1 -25.29 -50.56 0.18
CA MET A 1 -25.75 -50.89 -1.19
C MET A 1 -27.19 -51.37 -1.07
N SER A 2 -28.23 -50.87 -1.71
CA SER A 2 -28.47 -49.76 -2.65
C SER A 2 -30.00 -49.62 -2.63
N GLU A 3 -30.54 -48.53 -2.11
CA GLU A 3 -31.99 -48.29 -2.09
C GLU A 3 -32.30 -47.08 -3.00
N ARG A 4 -32.86 -47.38 -4.18
CA ARG A 4 -33.32 -46.42 -5.17
C ARG A 4 -34.85 -46.51 -5.29
N GLN A 5 -35.44 -45.34 -5.55
CA GLN A 5 -36.77 -45.05 -6.09
C GLN A 5 -37.97 -45.00 -5.13
N LYS A 6 -38.46 -43.77 -4.91
CA LYS A 6 -39.87 -43.36 -4.97
C LYS A 6 -40.01 -41.85 -4.69
N VAL A 7 -40.47 -41.06 -5.67
CA VAL A 7 -41.31 -39.83 -5.53
C VAL A 7 -41.86 -39.56 -6.95
N LEU A 8 -43.13 -39.77 -7.35
CA LEU A 8 -44.44 -39.19 -6.98
C LEU A 8 -44.58 -37.66 -7.22
N SER A 9 -45.10 -37.33 -8.42
CA SER A 9 -46.09 -36.28 -8.77
C SER A 9 -46.55 -35.33 -7.66
N ILE A 10 -46.61 -34.01 -7.94
CA ILE A 10 -47.79 -33.12 -7.70
C ILE A 10 -47.55 -31.68 -8.25
N ARG A 11 -48.46 -31.29 -9.17
CA ARG A 11 -49.15 -30.01 -9.47
C ARG A 11 -48.43 -28.64 -9.51
N THR A 12 -48.59 -27.98 -10.66
CA THR A 12 -48.58 -26.53 -10.89
C THR A 12 -49.93 -25.86 -10.58
N PRO A 13 -49.96 -24.57 -10.22
CA PRO A 13 -51.12 -23.70 -10.42
C PRO A 13 -50.92 -22.71 -11.58
N ARG A 14 -52.03 -22.43 -12.27
CA ARG A 14 -52.20 -21.49 -13.40
C ARG A 14 -52.47 -20.05 -12.92
N SER A 15 -52.16 -19.12 -13.84
CA SER A 15 -52.81 -17.84 -14.18
C SER A 15 -52.85 -16.70 -13.16
N ALA A 16 -52.37 -15.51 -13.55
CA ALA A 16 -53.19 -14.44 -14.14
C ALA A 16 -52.44 -13.08 -14.13
N GLY A 17 -52.64 -12.26 -15.16
CA GLY A 17 -52.43 -10.81 -15.08
C GLY A 17 -51.45 -10.21 -16.09
N CYS A 18 -51.94 -9.91 -17.30
CA CYS A 18 -51.36 -8.86 -18.13
C CYS A 18 -51.56 -7.50 -17.43
N VAL A 19 -50.52 -6.69 -17.32
CA VAL A 19 -50.62 -5.25 -17.05
C VAL A 19 -49.73 -4.53 -18.07
N GLU A 20 -50.33 -3.62 -18.81
CA GLU A 20 -49.71 -2.74 -19.82
C GLU A 20 -48.65 -1.79 -19.20
N PRO A 21 -47.71 -1.26 -20.00
CA PRO A 21 -46.64 -0.42 -19.50
C PRO A 21 -47.11 1.02 -19.24
N VAL A 22 -46.94 1.48 -18.00
CA VAL A 22 -47.01 2.90 -17.64
C VAL A 22 -45.74 3.60 -18.14
N LYS A 23 -45.90 4.54 -19.07
CA LYS A 23 -44.87 5.52 -19.42
C LYS A 23 -44.71 6.49 -18.24
N CYS A 24 -43.53 6.53 -17.64
CA CYS A 24 -43.11 7.68 -16.83
C CYS A 24 -41.66 8.04 -17.19
N GLY A 25 -41.48 9.29 -17.60
CA GLY A 25 -40.20 9.85 -17.99
C GLY A 25 -39.36 10.30 -16.80
N HIS A 26 -38.06 10.39 -17.08
CA HIS A 26 -37.04 11.22 -16.46
C HIS A 26 -36.77 11.10 -14.94
N ALA A 27 -35.46 10.86 -14.71
CA ALA A 27 -34.61 11.40 -13.64
C ALA A 27 -34.42 10.57 -12.35
N GLU A 28 -33.12 10.45 -12.02
CA GLU A 28 -32.52 10.22 -10.70
C GLU A 28 -32.43 8.79 -10.15
N SER A 29 -31.23 8.20 -10.29
CA SER A 29 -30.82 6.95 -9.64
C SER A 29 -30.03 7.22 -8.35
N THR A 30 -30.66 6.97 -7.21
CA THR A 30 -30.02 6.75 -5.91
C THR A 30 -29.85 5.24 -5.69
N TRP A 31 -28.69 4.79 -5.19
CA TRP A 31 -28.45 3.37 -4.88
C TRP A 31 -27.97 3.25 -3.43
N CYS A 32 -28.80 2.63 -2.59
CA CYS A 32 -28.44 2.20 -1.24
C CYS A 32 -28.79 0.70 -1.09
N ALA A 33 -27.92 0.00 -0.36
CA ALA A 33 -27.80 -1.44 -0.25
C ALA A 33 -28.94 -2.16 0.49
N ARG A 34 -29.14 -3.46 0.21
CA ARG A 34 -29.44 -4.49 1.22
C ARG A 34 -28.69 -5.80 0.95
N ARG A 35 -28.18 -6.36 2.05
CA ARG A 35 -27.38 -7.59 2.20
C ARG A 35 -28.16 -8.84 1.79
N ASP A 36 -27.51 -9.80 1.13
CA ASP A 36 -27.78 -11.22 1.38
C ASP A 36 -26.58 -12.16 1.06
N SER A 37 -26.56 -13.22 1.86
CA SER A 37 -25.55 -14.21 2.21
C SER A 37 -25.45 -15.40 1.24
N ARG A 38 -24.71 -15.26 0.13
CA ARG A 38 -24.29 -16.35 -0.79
C ARG A 38 -23.18 -15.90 -1.75
N LEU A 39 -22.01 -15.54 -1.22
CA LEU A 39 -20.86 -15.08 -2.04
C LEU A 39 -20.11 -16.23 -2.73
N THR A 40 -20.26 -17.46 -2.26
CA THR A 40 -19.68 -18.66 -2.90
C THR A 40 -20.47 -19.15 -4.11
N ASP A 41 -21.80 -18.94 -4.13
CA ASP A 41 -22.64 -19.21 -5.31
C ASP A 41 -22.54 -18.10 -6.37
N LYS A 42 -21.81 -17.00 -6.09
CA LYS A 42 -21.75 -15.80 -6.95
C LYS A 42 -20.82 -15.89 -8.15
N VAL A 43 -19.91 -16.86 -8.18
CA VAL A 43 -19.16 -17.18 -9.41
C VAL A 43 -20.09 -17.82 -10.44
N GLU A 44 -21.07 -18.61 -10.01
CA GLU A 44 -22.19 -19.10 -10.85
C GLU A 44 -23.31 -18.06 -11.02
N TYR A 45 -23.49 -17.12 -10.08
CA TYR A 45 -24.51 -16.06 -10.20
C TYR A 45 -24.19 -15.01 -11.28
N LEU A 46 -22.95 -14.92 -11.75
CA LEU A 46 -22.61 -14.18 -12.98
C LEU A 46 -23.01 -14.95 -14.26
N SER A 47 -23.46 -16.20 -14.15
CA SER A 47 -24.28 -16.90 -15.15
C SER A 47 -25.78 -16.57 -15.02
N GLY A 48 -26.19 -15.91 -13.93
CA GLY A 48 -27.58 -15.64 -13.57
C GLY A 48 -27.98 -14.16 -13.50
N MET A 49 -27.09 -13.23 -13.86
CA MET A 49 -27.45 -11.81 -13.95
C MET A 49 -28.28 -11.60 -15.22
N GLY A 50 -29.60 -11.48 -15.05
CA GLY A 50 -30.52 -11.22 -16.15
C GLY A 50 -30.08 -9.96 -16.90
N ARG A 51 -29.96 -10.06 -18.23
CA ARG A 51 -29.51 -9.02 -19.18
C ARG A 51 -30.04 -7.60 -18.86
N ALA A 52 -31.21 -7.46 -18.24
CA ALA A 52 -31.82 -6.21 -17.84
C ALA A 52 -31.08 -5.42 -16.74
N GLU A 53 -30.44 -6.07 -15.77
CA GLU A 53 -29.78 -5.39 -14.63
C GLU A 53 -28.33 -4.99 -14.95
N ALA A 54 -27.66 -5.79 -15.81
CA ALA A 54 -26.42 -5.41 -16.49
C ALA A 54 -26.62 -4.22 -17.44
N ARG A 55 -27.73 -4.22 -18.20
CA ARG A 55 -28.14 -3.11 -19.09
C ARG A 55 -28.30 -1.77 -18.36
N LEU A 56 -28.89 -1.78 -17.16
CA LEU A 56 -29.15 -0.57 -16.37
C LEU A 56 -27.88 0.07 -15.80
N ARG A 57 -26.80 -0.70 -15.56
CA ARG A 57 -25.53 -0.18 -15.03
C ARG A 57 -24.41 -0.03 -16.07
N PHE A 58 -24.41 -0.83 -17.14
CA PHE A 58 -23.25 -0.98 -18.03
C PHE A 58 -23.60 -1.04 -19.53
N GLY A 59 -24.87 -0.88 -19.94
CA GLY A 59 -25.28 -1.01 -21.34
C GLY A 59 -25.40 -2.47 -21.81
N ASP A 60 -25.83 -2.67 -23.06
CA ASP A 60 -26.25 -3.98 -23.60
C ASP A 60 -25.16 -5.07 -23.52
N ALA A 61 -25.56 -6.24 -23.02
CA ALA A 61 -24.70 -7.33 -22.55
C ALA A 61 -24.10 -8.25 -23.64
N ASP A 62 -24.17 -7.90 -24.93
CA ASP A 62 -23.55 -8.69 -26.00
C ASP A 62 -22.09 -8.26 -26.30
N THR A 63 -21.60 -7.22 -25.61
CA THR A 63 -20.23 -6.68 -25.70
C THR A 63 -19.73 -6.23 -24.33
N LEU A 64 -19.54 -7.14 -23.38
CA LEU A 64 -18.68 -6.84 -22.22
C LEU A 64 -17.29 -6.51 -22.78
N CYS A 65 -16.92 -5.22 -22.79
CA CYS A 65 -15.59 -4.78 -23.22
C CYS A 65 -14.53 -5.60 -22.48
N GLY A 66 -13.48 -6.05 -23.20
CA GLY A 66 -12.42 -6.89 -22.63
C GLY A 66 -11.82 -6.31 -21.34
N GLY A 67 -11.80 -4.98 -21.20
CA GLY A 67 -11.39 -4.28 -19.98
C GLY A 67 -12.22 -4.63 -18.74
N VAL A 68 -13.55 -4.76 -18.84
CA VAL A 68 -14.42 -5.11 -17.71
C VAL A 68 -14.15 -6.54 -17.23
N GLN A 69 -14.03 -7.47 -18.17
CA GLN A 69 -13.68 -8.85 -17.84
C GLN A 69 -12.30 -8.96 -17.19
N ASN A 70 -11.30 -8.27 -17.73
CA ASN A 70 -9.96 -8.24 -17.16
C ASN A 70 -9.99 -7.71 -15.71
N MET A 71 -10.72 -6.62 -15.47
CA MET A 71 -10.79 -6.03 -14.14
C MET A 71 -11.45 -6.96 -13.11
N LEU A 72 -12.46 -7.74 -13.48
CA LEU A 72 -13.04 -8.75 -12.58
C LEU A 72 -12.01 -9.82 -12.17
N PHE A 73 -11.17 -10.25 -13.11
CA PHE A 73 -10.09 -11.19 -12.81
C PHE A 73 -8.99 -10.56 -11.95
N VAL A 74 -8.67 -9.28 -12.18
CA VAL A 74 -7.76 -8.51 -11.33
C VAL A 74 -8.30 -8.43 -9.90
N HIS A 75 -9.59 -8.10 -9.72
CA HIS A 75 -10.24 -8.01 -8.41
C HIS A 75 -10.12 -9.30 -7.59
N CYS A 76 -10.38 -10.43 -8.24
CA CYS A 76 -10.40 -11.74 -7.58
C CYS A 76 -9.01 -12.37 -7.48
N GLY A 77 -8.04 -11.95 -8.30
CA GLY A 77 -6.71 -12.55 -8.39
C GLY A 77 -6.72 -14.00 -8.91
N ILE A 78 -7.65 -14.33 -9.83
CA ILE A 78 -7.87 -15.70 -10.32
C ILE A 78 -7.03 -16.03 -11.55
N LEU A 79 -6.87 -15.07 -12.47
CA LEU A 79 -5.99 -15.25 -13.63
C LEU A 79 -4.56 -14.84 -13.27
N ASP A 80 -3.61 -15.49 -13.93
CA ASP A 80 -2.21 -15.11 -13.80
C ASP A 80 -1.99 -13.69 -14.34
N ARG A 81 -1.06 -13.00 -13.69
CA ARG A 81 -0.75 -11.59 -13.96
C ARG A 81 -0.36 -11.34 -15.42
N GLU A 82 0.46 -12.20 -16.03
CA GLU A 82 0.94 -12.01 -17.41
C GLU A 82 -0.19 -12.14 -18.43
N THR A 83 -1.14 -13.03 -18.21
CA THR A 83 -2.35 -13.12 -19.03
C THR A 83 -3.18 -11.84 -18.93
N ILE A 84 -3.33 -11.24 -17.76
CA ILE A 84 -4.02 -9.95 -17.60
C ILE A 84 -3.31 -8.84 -18.36
N VAL A 85 -1.98 -8.77 -18.28
CA VAL A 85 -1.17 -7.79 -19.00
C VAL A 85 -1.42 -7.92 -20.50
N ARG A 86 -1.20 -9.12 -21.06
CA ARG A 86 -1.39 -9.36 -22.50
C ARG A 86 -2.81 -9.02 -22.98
N ARG A 87 -3.83 -9.42 -22.21
CA ARG A 87 -5.23 -9.09 -22.55
C ARG A 87 -5.51 -7.60 -22.48
N SER A 88 -4.84 -6.87 -21.60
CA SER A 88 -5.02 -5.42 -21.45
C SER A 88 -4.32 -4.67 -22.57
N GLU A 89 -3.12 -5.09 -22.99
CA GLU A 89 -2.42 -4.58 -24.17
C GLU A 89 -3.27 -4.75 -25.44
N ILE A 90 -3.88 -5.92 -25.66
CA ILE A 90 -4.78 -6.16 -26.80
C ILE A 90 -5.95 -5.15 -26.81
N VAL A 91 -6.54 -4.87 -25.64
CA VAL A 91 -7.60 -3.85 -25.54
C VAL A 91 -7.03 -2.47 -25.89
N LEU A 92 -5.88 -2.08 -25.32
CA LEU A 92 -5.28 -0.77 -25.58
C LEU A 92 -4.87 -0.56 -27.04
N ASP A 93 -4.45 -1.63 -27.73
CA ASP A 93 -4.08 -1.59 -29.14
C ASP A 93 -5.32 -1.51 -30.04
N ALA A 94 -6.42 -2.18 -29.67
CA ALA A 94 -7.70 -2.07 -30.38
C ALA A 94 -8.31 -0.67 -30.27
N GLU A 95 -8.10 0.01 -29.14
CA GLU A 95 -8.58 1.37 -28.86
C GLU A 95 -7.70 2.48 -29.48
N ALA A 96 -6.73 2.16 -30.34
CA ALA A 96 -5.81 3.15 -30.91
C ALA A 96 -6.45 4.13 -31.92
N GLY A 97 -7.66 3.85 -32.40
CA GLY A 97 -8.41 4.67 -33.36
C GLY A 97 -9.38 5.67 -32.70
N GLU A 98 -10.53 5.18 -32.24
CA GLU A 98 -11.53 5.94 -31.49
C GLU A 98 -11.67 5.36 -30.07
N PRO A 99 -10.85 5.82 -29.12
CA PRO A 99 -10.79 5.20 -27.80
C PRO A 99 -12.04 5.42 -26.96
N ASP A 100 -12.62 4.35 -26.42
CA ASP A 100 -13.60 4.42 -25.33
C ASP A 100 -12.88 4.71 -24.00
N PRO A 101 -13.21 5.83 -23.30
CA PRO A 101 -12.56 6.18 -22.04
C PRO A 101 -12.74 5.13 -20.94
N GLY A 102 -13.85 4.39 -20.91
CA GLY A 102 -14.11 3.35 -19.92
C GLY A 102 -13.23 2.11 -20.12
N CYS A 103 -13.12 1.62 -21.36
CA CYS A 103 -12.25 0.52 -21.73
C CYS A 103 -10.77 0.87 -21.48
N LEU A 104 -10.34 2.08 -21.86
CA LEU A 104 -8.99 2.57 -21.58
C LEU A 104 -8.70 2.64 -20.07
N TRP A 105 -9.62 3.22 -19.29
CA TRP A 105 -9.49 3.29 -17.83
C TRP A 105 -9.21 1.92 -17.22
N LEU A 106 -10.03 0.93 -17.57
CA LEU A 106 -9.92 -0.42 -17.00
C LEU A 106 -8.65 -1.14 -17.47
N ALA A 107 -8.29 -1.04 -18.74
CA ALA A 107 -7.08 -1.68 -19.27
C ALA A 107 -5.80 -1.05 -18.69
N LEU A 108 -5.75 0.28 -18.58
CA LEU A 108 -4.62 0.98 -17.97
C LEU A 108 -4.48 0.66 -16.48
N LEU A 109 -5.59 0.61 -15.72
CA LEU A 109 -5.53 0.21 -14.32
C LEU A 109 -5.11 -1.24 -14.14
N ALA A 110 -5.50 -2.16 -15.02
CA ALA A 110 -5.03 -3.53 -14.98
C ALA A 110 -3.49 -3.60 -15.13
N LEU A 111 -2.91 -2.78 -16.01
CA LEU A 111 -1.44 -2.66 -16.13
C LEU A 111 -0.82 -2.06 -14.87
N VAL A 112 -1.38 -0.98 -14.30
CA VAL A 112 -0.90 -0.38 -13.04
C VAL A 112 -0.94 -1.39 -11.90
N TYR A 113 -2.03 -2.13 -11.74
CA TYR A 113 -2.15 -3.16 -10.70
C TYR A 113 -1.25 -4.37 -10.94
N ALA A 114 -0.75 -4.58 -12.16
CA ALA A 114 0.24 -5.59 -12.50
C ALA A 114 1.70 -5.12 -12.34
N ASP A 115 1.93 -3.89 -11.84
CA ASP A 115 3.22 -3.19 -11.78
C ASP A 115 3.84 -2.91 -13.18
N ARG A 116 3.01 -2.79 -14.23
CA ARG A 116 3.43 -2.40 -15.60
C ARG A 116 3.24 -0.89 -15.83
N CYS A 117 3.68 -0.09 -14.86
CA CYS A 117 3.46 1.36 -14.82
C CYS A 117 4.16 2.11 -15.97
N ALA A 118 5.34 1.67 -16.38
CA ALA A 118 6.08 2.28 -17.49
C ALA A 118 5.30 2.17 -18.82
N GLU A 119 4.70 1.01 -19.08
CA GLU A 119 3.88 0.79 -20.27
C GLU A 119 2.58 1.58 -20.22
N ALA A 120 1.87 1.54 -19.09
CA ALA A 120 0.67 2.35 -18.90
C ALA A 120 0.96 3.85 -19.11
N ALA A 121 2.09 4.35 -18.61
CA ALA A 121 2.53 5.73 -18.82
C ALA A 121 2.86 6.03 -20.29
N ALA A 122 3.49 5.09 -21.00
CA ALA A 122 3.78 5.21 -22.43
C ALA A 122 2.48 5.29 -23.26
N TYR A 123 1.50 4.45 -22.95
CA TYR A 123 0.16 4.52 -23.57
C TYR A 123 -0.50 5.88 -23.32
N CYS A 124 -0.53 6.34 -22.06
CA CYS A 124 -1.08 7.66 -21.73
C CYS A 124 -0.37 8.80 -22.47
N THR A 125 0.96 8.75 -22.56
CA THR A 125 1.77 9.78 -23.24
C THR A 125 1.49 9.78 -24.74
N ARG A 126 1.39 8.60 -25.36
CA ARG A 126 1.06 8.47 -26.79
C ARG A 126 -0.33 9.05 -27.09
N LEU A 127 -1.35 8.72 -26.29
CA LEU A 127 -2.71 9.20 -26.50
C LEU A 127 -2.85 10.71 -26.24
N LEU A 128 -2.14 11.24 -25.24
CA LEU A 128 -2.11 12.68 -24.97
C LEU A 128 -1.34 13.48 -26.05
N SER A 129 -0.35 12.87 -26.71
CA SER A 129 0.46 13.54 -27.74
C SER A 129 -0.05 13.34 -29.17
N ALA A 130 -0.83 12.29 -29.44
CA ALA A 130 -1.38 11.99 -30.77
C ALA A 130 -2.52 12.93 -31.19
N GLY A 131 -3.05 13.76 -30.29
CA GLY A 131 -4.10 14.73 -30.60
C GLY A 131 -3.61 15.83 -31.54
N ARG A 132 -3.93 15.72 -32.84
CA ARG A 132 -3.81 16.84 -33.81
C ARG A 132 -4.94 17.88 -33.64
N GLY A 133 -5.71 17.82 -32.55
CA GLY A 133 -6.83 18.70 -32.16
C GLY A 133 -7.16 18.55 -30.66
N GLU A 134 -8.19 19.24 -30.16
CA GLU A 134 -8.61 19.17 -28.74
C GLU A 134 -9.07 17.75 -28.36
N ILE A 135 -8.42 17.17 -27.35
CA ILE A 135 -8.77 15.85 -26.79
C ILE A 135 -10.13 15.96 -26.06
N PRO A 136 -11.09 15.04 -26.27
CA PRO A 136 -12.33 15.02 -25.51
C PRO A 136 -12.08 14.99 -24.00
N PHE A 137 -12.80 15.82 -23.24
CA PHE A 137 -12.55 15.97 -21.80
C PHE A 137 -12.59 14.65 -21.01
N ARG A 138 -13.49 13.72 -21.37
CA ARG A 138 -13.59 12.39 -20.71
C ARG A 138 -12.34 11.53 -20.90
N LEU A 139 -11.73 11.62 -22.08
CA LEU A 139 -10.47 10.96 -22.35
C LEU A 139 -9.32 11.65 -21.60
N PHE A 140 -9.30 12.98 -21.62
CA PHE A 140 -8.32 13.77 -20.88
C PHE A 140 -8.33 13.49 -19.37
N GLU A 141 -9.50 13.48 -18.72
CA GLU A 141 -9.60 13.20 -17.27
C GLU A 141 -9.12 11.78 -16.93
N THR A 142 -9.48 10.79 -17.76
CA THR A 142 -9.07 9.38 -17.60
C THR A 142 -7.56 9.22 -17.65
N LEU A 143 -6.93 9.74 -18.71
CA LEU A 143 -5.48 9.64 -18.90
C LEU A 143 -4.71 10.43 -17.83
N THR A 144 -5.23 11.58 -17.42
CA THR A 144 -4.62 12.41 -16.38
C THR A 144 -4.65 11.71 -15.02
N LEU A 145 -5.77 11.10 -14.64
CA LEU A 145 -5.89 10.38 -13.36
C LEU A 145 -4.98 9.14 -13.31
N VAL A 146 -4.92 8.33 -14.37
CA VAL A 146 -4.01 7.19 -14.44
C VAL A 146 -2.55 7.64 -14.34
N ARG A 147 -2.16 8.69 -15.08
CA ARG A 147 -0.80 9.24 -15.00
C ARG A 147 -0.49 9.77 -13.61
N ALA A 148 -1.40 10.48 -12.98
CA ALA A 148 -1.22 10.97 -11.62
C ALA A 148 -1.05 9.82 -10.62
N ARG A 149 -1.77 8.71 -10.79
CA ARG A 149 -1.59 7.51 -9.97
C ARG A 149 -0.20 6.91 -10.12
N ILE A 150 0.28 6.76 -11.36
CA ILE A 150 1.62 6.27 -11.66
C ILE A 150 2.68 7.21 -11.07
N ASP A 151 2.53 8.52 -11.29
CA ASP A 151 3.44 9.53 -10.79
C ASP A 151 3.57 9.46 -9.25
N ALA A 152 2.46 9.35 -8.53
CA ALA A 152 2.49 9.19 -7.07
C ALA A 152 3.22 7.90 -6.64
N GLN A 153 2.92 6.76 -7.25
CA GLN A 153 3.56 5.47 -6.93
C GLN A 153 5.07 5.47 -7.21
N SER A 154 5.48 6.09 -8.32
CA SER A 154 6.88 6.24 -8.73
C SER A 154 7.62 7.36 -7.98
N GLY A 155 7.06 7.88 -6.88
CA GLY A 155 7.73 8.87 -6.03
C GLY A 155 7.72 10.28 -6.60
N ARG A 156 6.72 10.65 -7.40
CA ARG A 156 6.49 12.02 -7.91
C ARG A 156 5.09 12.55 -7.50
N PRO A 157 4.71 12.52 -6.21
CA PRO A 157 3.39 12.98 -5.77
C PRO A 157 3.10 14.46 -6.08
N ALA A 158 4.11 15.33 -6.10
CA ALA A 158 3.93 16.73 -6.49
C ALA A 158 3.43 16.89 -7.93
N ALA A 159 3.90 16.03 -8.86
CA ALA A 159 3.41 16.01 -10.24
C ALA A 159 1.95 15.52 -10.30
N ALA A 160 1.62 14.49 -9.50
CA ALA A 160 0.26 14.00 -9.37
C ALA A 160 -0.70 15.08 -8.85
N ILE A 161 -0.32 15.83 -7.81
CA ILE A 161 -1.09 16.97 -7.27
C ILE A 161 -1.31 18.02 -8.35
N THR A 162 -0.22 18.47 -9.00
CA THR A 162 -0.25 19.49 -10.06
C THR A 162 -1.21 19.11 -11.19
N ALA A 163 -1.30 17.82 -11.54
CA ALA A 163 -2.20 17.32 -12.58
C ALA A 163 -3.66 17.22 -12.10
N MET A 164 -3.90 16.77 -10.87
CA MET A 164 -5.25 16.46 -10.37
C MET A 164 -5.99 17.67 -9.79
N GLU A 165 -5.30 18.64 -9.20
CA GLU A 165 -5.94 19.79 -8.55
C GLU A 165 -6.77 20.65 -9.53
N PRO A 166 -6.25 21.03 -10.72
CA PRO A 166 -7.05 21.73 -11.72
C PRO A 166 -8.21 20.88 -12.26
N LEU A 167 -7.99 19.56 -12.36
CA LEU A 167 -8.98 18.61 -12.85
C LEU A 167 -10.18 18.51 -11.90
N LEU A 168 -9.92 18.39 -10.58
CA LEU A 168 -10.96 18.38 -9.55
C LEU A 168 -11.70 19.72 -9.47
N ARG A 169 -11.02 20.86 -9.62
CA ARG A 169 -11.65 22.19 -9.69
C ARG A 169 -12.58 22.34 -10.89
N ARG A 170 -12.15 21.88 -12.07
CA ARG A 170 -12.95 21.94 -13.31
C ARG A 170 -14.18 21.02 -13.25
N GLY A 171 -14.11 19.97 -12.45
CA GLY A 171 -15.18 19.00 -12.27
C GLY A 171 -14.90 17.70 -13.01
N VAL A 172 -14.81 16.61 -12.24
CA VAL A 172 -14.61 15.25 -12.74
C VAL A 172 -15.95 14.55 -12.91
N SER A 173 -16.04 13.70 -13.91
CA SER A 173 -17.21 12.83 -14.15
C SER A 173 -17.61 12.09 -12.86
N PRO A 174 -18.92 11.94 -12.56
CA PRO A 174 -19.37 11.30 -11.32
C PRO A 174 -18.75 9.92 -11.04
N ALA A 175 -18.50 9.14 -12.10
CA ALA A 175 -17.90 7.81 -12.02
C ALA A 175 -16.43 7.79 -11.54
N LEU A 176 -15.69 8.89 -11.71
CA LEU A 176 -14.26 8.98 -11.34
C LEU A 176 -14.01 9.92 -10.16
N ARG A 177 -15.05 10.61 -9.68
CA ARG A 177 -14.93 11.66 -8.66
C ARG A 177 -14.40 11.13 -7.32
N GLY A 178 -14.86 9.94 -6.91
CA GLY A 178 -14.39 9.30 -5.67
C GLY A 178 -12.90 8.94 -5.77
N MET A 179 -12.52 8.31 -6.88
CA MET A 179 -11.13 7.97 -7.18
C MET A 179 -10.21 9.20 -7.22
N ALA A 180 -10.62 10.24 -7.94
CA ALA A 180 -9.85 11.48 -8.08
C ALA A 180 -9.62 12.14 -6.71
N LEU A 181 -10.67 12.23 -5.87
CA LEU A 181 -10.55 12.74 -4.51
C LEU A 181 -9.58 11.90 -3.68
N ALA A 182 -9.77 10.58 -3.67
CA ALA A 182 -8.95 9.67 -2.88
C ALA A 182 -7.47 9.77 -3.24
N TRP A 183 -7.14 9.73 -4.54
CA TRP A 183 -5.74 9.80 -4.99
C TRP A 183 -5.10 11.16 -4.81
N LEU A 184 -5.86 12.26 -4.93
CA LEU A 184 -5.32 13.58 -4.59
C LEU A 184 -5.01 13.69 -3.11
N VAL A 185 -5.91 13.23 -2.24
CA VAL A 185 -5.65 13.24 -0.79
C VAL A 185 -4.46 12.35 -0.44
N GLU A 186 -4.36 11.15 -1.01
CA GLU A 186 -3.18 10.30 -0.83
C GLU A 186 -1.91 11.07 -1.23
N ALA A 187 -1.84 11.68 -2.41
CA ALA A 187 -0.67 12.43 -2.86
C ALA A 187 -0.32 13.62 -1.95
N LEU A 188 -1.31 14.34 -1.44
CA LEU A 188 -1.11 15.44 -0.47
C LEU A 188 -0.53 14.92 0.86
N VAL A 189 -1.05 13.80 1.36
CA VAL A 189 -0.50 13.14 2.55
C VAL A 189 0.94 12.67 2.29
N GLN A 190 1.25 12.17 1.09
CA GLN A 190 2.61 11.76 0.73
C GLN A 190 3.60 12.92 0.86
N VAL A 191 3.27 14.12 0.37
CA VAL A 191 4.15 15.30 0.49
C VAL A 191 4.11 15.97 1.87
N GLY A 192 3.19 15.55 2.74
CA GLY A 192 3.01 16.11 4.08
C GLY A 192 2.08 17.33 4.16
N ASP A 193 1.35 17.65 3.10
CA ASP A 193 0.34 18.73 3.11
C ASP A 193 -1.00 18.22 3.65
N LEU A 194 -1.01 17.96 4.96
CA LEU A 194 -2.18 17.44 5.68
C LEU A 194 -3.33 18.46 5.73
N SER A 195 -3.00 19.76 5.72
CA SER A 195 -3.99 20.84 5.76
C SER A 195 -4.86 20.86 4.50
N SER A 196 -4.24 20.83 3.32
CA SER A 196 -4.97 20.76 2.05
C SER A 196 -5.74 19.45 1.91
N ALA A 197 -5.15 18.33 2.35
CA ALA A 197 -5.82 17.02 2.36
C ALA A 197 -7.09 17.02 3.23
N ARG A 198 -7.04 17.64 4.42
CA ARG A 198 -8.20 17.77 5.32
C ARG A 198 -9.30 18.64 4.71
N CYS A 199 -8.92 19.80 4.16
CA CYS A 199 -9.87 20.72 3.51
C CYS A 199 -10.69 20.01 2.42
N LEU A 200 -10.04 19.18 1.59
CA LEU A 200 -10.72 18.40 0.55
C LEU A 200 -11.76 17.41 1.09
N PHE A 201 -11.57 16.88 2.30
CA PHE A 201 -12.53 15.99 2.94
C PHE A 201 -13.67 16.74 3.61
N GLU A 202 -13.39 17.82 4.35
CA GLU A 202 -14.39 18.63 5.05
C GLU A 202 -15.48 19.13 4.10
N ASP A 203 -15.10 19.58 2.91
CA ASP A 203 -16.01 20.05 1.86
C ASP A 203 -16.96 18.98 1.31
N ARG A 204 -16.68 17.69 1.59
CA ARG A 204 -17.33 16.55 0.89
C ARG A 204 -17.78 15.42 1.81
N MET A 205 -17.66 15.57 3.13
CA MET A 205 -17.92 14.52 4.13
C MET A 205 -19.28 13.83 3.98
N SER A 206 -20.33 14.57 3.66
CA SER A 206 -21.70 14.05 3.55
C SER A 206 -21.94 13.17 2.31
N ALA A 207 -21.05 13.22 1.31
CA ALA A 207 -21.20 12.47 0.06
C ALA A 207 -20.31 11.22 0.00
N VAL A 208 -19.36 11.05 0.93
CA VAL A 208 -18.31 10.01 0.88
C VAL A 208 -18.90 8.60 0.85
N ASP A 209 -19.91 8.31 1.65
CA ASP A 209 -20.52 6.98 1.78
C ASP A 209 -21.38 6.59 0.56
N ALA A 210 -21.79 7.58 -0.25
CA ALA A 210 -22.58 7.38 -1.45
C ALA A 210 -21.74 7.24 -2.73
N MET A 211 -20.40 7.34 -2.63
CA MET A 211 -19.51 7.28 -3.80
C MET A 211 -19.31 5.84 -4.29
N PRO A 212 -19.29 5.60 -5.63
CA PRO A 212 -19.00 4.27 -6.19
C PRO A 212 -17.65 3.68 -5.74
N ASP A 213 -16.64 4.53 -5.55
CA ASP A 213 -15.28 4.15 -5.14
C ASP A 213 -15.03 4.30 -3.62
N HIS A 214 -16.08 4.17 -2.80
CA HIS A 214 -16.03 4.46 -1.37
C HIS A 214 -14.86 3.77 -0.62
N ALA A 215 -14.43 2.57 -1.04
CA ALA A 215 -13.26 1.90 -0.47
C ALA A 215 -11.95 2.71 -0.63
N HIS A 216 -11.72 3.33 -1.79
CA HIS A 216 -10.56 4.19 -2.00
C HIS A 216 -10.63 5.44 -1.14
N VAL A 217 -11.82 6.03 -1.01
CA VAL A 217 -12.04 7.23 -0.20
C VAL A 217 -11.78 6.95 1.29
N LEU A 218 -12.23 5.80 1.80
CA LEU A 218 -11.91 5.35 3.17
C LEU A 218 -10.41 5.15 3.37
N ALA A 219 -9.71 4.53 2.43
CA ALA A 219 -8.27 4.34 2.51
C ALA A 219 -7.50 5.67 2.52
N ALA A 220 -7.91 6.63 1.70
CA ALA A 220 -7.33 7.97 1.68
C ALA A 220 -7.58 8.73 2.99
N ARG A 221 -8.79 8.62 3.57
CA ARG A 221 -9.11 9.20 4.89
C ARG A 221 -8.29 8.56 6.00
N ALA A 222 -8.11 7.24 5.95
CA ALA A 222 -7.25 6.53 6.88
C ALA A 222 -5.78 6.99 6.79
N ALA A 223 -5.28 7.24 5.58
CA ALA A 223 -3.94 7.79 5.36
C ALA A 223 -3.80 9.20 5.95
N LEU A 224 -4.81 10.06 5.78
CA LEU A 224 -4.87 11.39 6.40
C LEU A 224 -4.85 11.29 7.93
N HIS A 225 -5.74 10.50 8.53
CA HIS A 225 -5.78 10.30 9.98
C HIS A 225 -4.43 9.80 10.53
N ARG A 226 -3.75 8.89 9.81
CA ARG A 226 -2.40 8.45 10.20
C ARG A 226 -1.40 9.60 10.14
N GLY A 227 -1.43 10.40 9.08
CA GLY A 227 -0.56 11.59 8.92
C GLY A 227 -0.76 12.60 10.05
N GLU A 228 -2.00 12.75 10.53
CA GLU A 228 -2.36 13.62 11.66
C GLU A 228 -2.04 13.02 13.04
N GLY A 229 -1.64 11.75 13.09
CA GLY A 229 -1.36 11.03 14.33
C GLY A 229 -2.59 10.40 15.00
N ASP A 230 -3.78 10.48 14.41
CA ASP A 230 -4.98 9.77 14.88
C ASP A 230 -4.99 8.32 14.38
N LEU A 231 -4.16 7.50 15.01
CA LEU A 231 -3.96 6.10 14.63
C LEU A 231 -5.21 5.24 14.84
N GLU A 232 -6.05 5.56 15.83
CA GLU A 232 -7.28 4.81 16.10
C GLU A 232 -8.31 5.01 14.99
N ARG A 233 -8.56 6.26 14.57
CA ARG A 233 -9.45 6.52 13.43
C ARG A 233 -8.86 6.02 12.12
N SER A 234 -7.54 6.11 11.96
CA SER A 234 -6.85 5.53 10.80
C SER A 234 -7.11 4.02 10.69
N LEU A 235 -6.90 3.26 11.76
CA LEU A 235 -7.14 1.82 11.78
C LEU A 235 -8.61 1.50 11.51
N ALA A 236 -9.53 2.24 12.13
CA ALA A 236 -10.96 2.05 11.92
C ALA A 236 -11.36 2.21 10.44
N ASP A 237 -10.83 3.23 9.76
CA ASP A 237 -11.12 3.50 8.34
C ASP A 237 -10.50 2.44 7.41
N TYR A 238 -9.28 1.97 7.65
CA TYR A 238 -8.73 0.87 6.87
C TYR A 238 -9.52 -0.43 7.05
N LEU A 239 -9.99 -0.73 8.27
CA LEU A 239 -10.86 -1.89 8.51
C LEU A 239 -12.23 -1.73 7.85
N ALA A 240 -12.78 -0.51 7.81
CA ALA A 240 -14.01 -0.21 7.07
C ALA A 240 -13.81 -0.40 5.56
N CYS A 241 -12.69 0.08 5.01
CA CYS A 241 -12.29 -0.15 3.62
C CYS A 241 -12.26 -1.65 3.30
N GLY A 242 -11.64 -2.45 4.16
CA GLY A 242 -11.58 -3.90 4.02
C GLY A 242 -12.95 -4.58 4.02
N LYS A 243 -13.89 -4.11 4.84
CA LYS A 243 -15.28 -4.62 4.84
C LYS A 243 -15.97 -4.36 3.50
N VAL A 244 -15.79 -3.16 2.93
CA VAL A 244 -16.34 -2.80 1.61
C VAL A 244 -15.76 -3.69 0.51
N LEU A 245 -14.43 -3.80 0.44
CA LEU A 245 -13.76 -4.62 -0.58
C LEU A 245 -14.14 -6.09 -0.48
N THR A 246 -14.23 -6.63 0.74
CA THR A 246 -14.67 -8.01 0.98
C THR A 246 -16.10 -8.23 0.49
N ALA A 247 -17.02 -7.29 0.74
CA ALA A 247 -18.39 -7.38 0.25
C ALA A 247 -18.48 -7.35 -1.29
N LEU A 248 -17.52 -6.70 -1.95
CA LEU A 248 -17.37 -6.64 -3.41
C LEU A 248 -16.53 -7.80 -3.99
N ASN A 249 -16.11 -8.75 -3.16
CA ASN A 249 -15.22 -9.86 -3.55
C ASN A 249 -13.88 -9.40 -4.16
N VAL A 250 -13.37 -8.25 -3.71
CA VAL A 250 -12.07 -7.72 -4.10
C VAL A 250 -11.02 -8.22 -3.11
N ALA A 251 -10.22 -9.18 -3.56
CA ALA A 251 -9.18 -9.83 -2.75
C ALA A 251 -7.76 -9.36 -3.09
N ASN A 252 -7.57 -8.72 -4.25
CA ASN A 252 -6.25 -8.33 -4.73
C ASN A 252 -5.72 -7.05 -4.04
N PRO A 253 -4.57 -7.14 -3.34
CA PRO A 253 -3.99 -5.99 -2.62
C PRO A 253 -3.34 -4.94 -3.52
N ALA A 254 -3.20 -5.19 -4.83
CA ALA A 254 -2.73 -4.18 -5.78
C ALA A 254 -3.73 -3.01 -5.95
N ILE A 255 -5.02 -3.26 -5.71
CA ILE A 255 -6.09 -2.26 -5.88
C ILE A 255 -6.08 -1.26 -4.72
N VAL A 256 -6.25 -1.78 -3.50
CA VAL A 256 -6.06 -1.04 -2.25
C VAL A 256 -5.34 -1.97 -1.25
N PRO A 257 -4.11 -1.65 -0.82
CA PRO A 257 -3.34 -2.48 0.12
C PRO A 257 -3.79 -2.24 1.57
N TRP A 258 -5.11 -2.32 1.83
CA TRP A 258 -5.70 -1.88 3.09
C TRP A 258 -5.22 -2.72 4.28
N ARG A 259 -4.96 -4.03 4.11
CA ARG A 259 -4.45 -4.86 5.21
C ARG A 259 -3.01 -4.51 5.52
N SER A 260 -2.16 -4.29 4.51
CA SER A 260 -0.79 -3.82 4.72
C SER A 260 -0.79 -2.54 5.55
N ARG A 261 -1.61 -1.56 5.15
CA ARG A 261 -1.70 -0.26 5.83
C ARG A 261 -2.28 -0.38 7.23
N ALA A 262 -3.35 -1.17 7.41
CA ALA A 262 -3.93 -1.46 8.72
C ALA A 262 -2.95 -2.19 9.64
N ALA A 263 -2.15 -3.12 9.11
CA ALA A 263 -1.14 -3.85 9.88
C ALA A 263 -0.05 -2.91 10.39
N LEU A 264 0.43 -1.98 9.56
CA LEU A 264 1.39 -0.96 9.97
C LEU A 264 0.82 -0.08 11.11
N VAL A 265 -0.41 0.42 10.96
CA VAL A 265 -1.07 1.23 12.00
C VAL A 265 -1.32 0.41 13.28
N ALA A 266 -1.75 -0.84 13.16
CA ALA A 266 -1.94 -1.74 14.30
C ALA A 266 -0.61 -2.01 15.03
N ALA A 267 0.49 -2.15 14.31
CA ALA A 267 1.83 -2.30 14.91
C ALA A 267 2.27 -1.03 15.65
N GLU A 268 1.98 0.16 15.11
CA GLU A 268 2.23 1.45 15.79
C GLU A 268 1.40 1.60 17.06
N LEU A 269 0.17 1.12 17.06
CA LEU A 269 -0.72 1.05 18.24
C LEU A 269 -0.35 -0.07 19.23
N GLY A 270 0.65 -0.91 18.94
CA GLY A 270 1.03 -2.05 19.78
C GLY A 270 0.04 -3.24 19.75
N ARG A 271 -0.88 -3.29 18.78
CA ARG A 271 -1.83 -4.40 18.58
C ARG A 271 -1.19 -5.53 17.76
N CYS A 272 -0.19 -6.18 18.34
CA CYS A 272 0.69 -7.13 17.64
C CYS A 272 -0.06 -8.28 16.95
N ASP A 273 -1.04 -8.91 17.61
CA ASP A 273 -1.78 -10.04 17.04
C ASP A 273 -2.59 -9.63 15.81
N LEU A 274 -3.26 -8.47 15.87
CA LEU A 274 -4.01 -7.92 14.76
C LEU A 274 -3.07 -7.53 13.60
N ALA A 275 -1.93 -6.90 13.92
CA ALA A 275 -0.93 -6.52 12.92
C ALA A 275 -0.39 -7.75 12.17
N ALA A 276 -0.03 -8.81 12.91
CA ALA A 276 0.49 -10.05 12.32
C ALA A 276 -0.56 -10.74 11.45
N ALA A 277 -1.80 -10.88 11.93
CA ALA A 277 -2.88 -11.50 11.16
C ALA A 277 -3.16 -10.76 9.86
N LEU A 278 -3.27 -9.42 9.90
CA LEU A 278 -3.50 -8.60 8.71
C LEU A 278 -2.34 -8.68 7.70
N ALA A 279 -1.10 -8.64 8.19
CA ALA A 279 0.08 -8.72 7.33
C ALA A 279 0.21 -10.09 6.65
N ASP A 280 -0.10 -11.17 7.36
CA ASP A 280 -0.04 -12.53 6.81
C ASP A 280 -1.13 -12.78 5.76
N ASP A 281 -2.36 -12.32 6.03
CA ASP A 281 -3.46 -12.37 5.07
C ASP A 281 -3.16 -11.57 3.80
N GLU A 282 -2.56 -10.39 3.94
CA GLU A 282 -2.13 -9.61 2.79
C GLU A 282 -1.05 -10.36 2.00
N LEU A 283 -0.01 -10.86 2.66
CA LEU A 283 1.08 -11.55 1.98
C LEU A 283 0.57 -12.78 1.21
N ALA A 284 -0.39 -13.51 1.76
CA ALA A 284 -1.04 -14.62 1.07
C ALA A 284 -1.78 -14.13 -0.19
N ALA A 285 -2.53 -13.02 -0.11
CA ALA A 285 -3.23 -12.45 -1.25
C ALA A 285 -2.27 -11.86 -2.31
N ALA A 286 -1.23 -11.17 -1.88
CA ALA A 286 -0.22 -10.58 -2.74
C ALA A 286 0.56 -11.65 -3.51
N ARG A 287 0.88 -12.79 -2.87
CA ARG A 287 1.54 -13.93 -3.54
C ARG A 287 0.65 -14.60 -4.58
N ARG A 288 -0.66 -14.68 -4.35
CA ARG A 288 -1.60 -15.19 -5.37
C ARG A 288 -1.63 -14.30 -6.60
N TRP A 289 -1.60 -12.97 -6.41
CA TRP A 289 -1.54 -12.02 -7.51
C TRP A 289 -0.17 -12.01 -8.21
N GLY A 290 0.91 -12.09 -7.44
CA GLY A 290 2.27 -12.29 -7.92
C GLY A 290 2.99 -11.03 -8.41
N SER A 291 2.43 -9.84 -8.21
CA SER A 291 3.13 -8.60 -8.59
C SER A 291 4.21 -8.22 -7.55
N PRO A 292 5.44 -7.85 -7.97
CA PRO A 292 6.52 -7.49 -7.05
C PRO A 292 6.14 -6.38 -6.06
N GLY A 293 5.46 -5.34 -6.52
CA GLY A 293 5.06 -4.21 -5.69
C GLY A 293 4.05 -4.60 -4.62
N ALA A 294 3.07 -5.44 -4.95
CA ALA A 294 2.11 -5.96 -3.97
C ALA A 294 2.78 -6.85 -2.93
N VAL A 295 3.66 -7.77 -3.35
CA VAL A 295 4.39 -8.65 -2.44
C VAL A 295 5.37 -7.86 -1.57
N GLY A 296 6.04 -6.85 -2.14
CA GLY A 296 6.94 -5.95 -1.41
C GLY A 296 6.22 -5.17 -0.31
N ARG A 297 5.07 -4.55 -0.60
CA ARG A 297 4.24 -3.87 0.42
C ARG A 297 3.79 -4.82 1.53
N ALA A 298 3.38 -6.03 1.18
CA ALA A 298 2.96 -7.02 2.17
C ALA A 298 4.13 -7.49 3.06
N LEU A 299 5.32 -7.69 2.48
CA LEU A 299 6.53 -8.04 3.24
C LEU A 299 7.00 -6.90 4.16
N HIS A 300 6.85 -5.64 3.73
CA HIS A 300 7.07 -4.48 4.59
C HIS A 300 6.16 -4.53 5.82
N ALA A 301 4.87 -4.77 5.63
CA ALA A 301 3.93 -4.95 6.73
C ALA A 301 4.29 -6.13 7.65
N VAL A 302 4.68 -7.29 7.09
CA VAL A 302 5.12 -8.47 7.88
C VAL A 302 6.35 -8.15 8.72
N GLY A 303 7.35 -7.48 8.14
CA GLY A 303 8.57 -7.08 8.84
C GLY A 303 8.27 -6.21 10.05
N MET A 304 7.34 -5.27 9.90
CA MET A 304 6.95 -4.33 10.97
C MET A 304 5.98 -4.91 11.99
N ALA A 305 5.13 -5.86 11.59
CA ALA A 305 4.14 -6.49 12.47
C ALA A 305 4.76 -7.49 13.46
N ARG A 306 5.73 -8.30 13.01
CA ARG A 306 6.27 -9.42 13.82
C ARG A 306 7.39 -9.00 14.78
N ARG A 307 8.23 -8.04 14.39
CA ARG A 307 9.42 -7.57 15.15
C ARG A 307 10.26 -8.71 15.75
N ASP A 308 10.42 -9.79 15.00
CA ASP A 308 11.19 -10.97 15.38
C ASP A 308 12.47 -11.11 14.55
N SER A 309 13.21 -12.21 14.69
CA SER A 309 14.45 -12.45 13.95
C SER A 309 14.27 -12.57 12.43
N ARG A 310 13.03 -12.67 11.93
CA ARG A 310 12.71 -12.71 10.49
C ARG A 310 12.33 -11.34 9.94
N SER A 311 12.13 -10.33 10.79
CA SER A 311 11.72 -8.98 10.39
C SER A 311 12.69 -8.34 9.41
N VAL A 312 14.00 -8.42 9.67
CA VAL A 312 15.03 -7.86 8.78
C VAL A 312 14.99 -8.50 7.40
N GLY A 313 14.98 -9.83 7.33
CA GLY A 313 14.92 -10.53 6.04
C GLY A 313 13.62 -10.26 5.26
N ALA A 314 12.49 -10.04 5.95
CA ALA A 314 11.26 -9.60 5.31
C ALA A 314 11.38 -8.19 4.72
N LEU A 315 11.99 -7.25 5.44
CA LEU A 315 12.21 -5.88 4.97
C LEU A 315 13.26 -5.79 3.85
N GLU A 316 14.36 -6.54 3.92
CA GLU A 316 15.34 -6.64 2.83
C GLU A 316 14.65 -7.12 1.55
N ARG A 317 13.84 -8.18 1.64
CA ARG A 317 13.09 -8.67 0.49
C ARG A 317 12.00 -7.71 0.03
N ALA A 318 11.41 -6.93 0.93
CA ALA A 318 10.48 -5.87 0.57
C ALA A 318 11.17 -4.78 -0.26
N VAL A 319 12.35 -4.31 0.18
CA VAL A 319 13.17 -3.32 -0.53
C VAL A 319 13.46 -3.80 -1.96
N GLU A 320 14.00 -5.02 -2.13
CA GLU A 320 14.31 -5.58 -3.44
C GLU A 320 13.10 -5.61 -4.39
N LEU A 321 11.93 -6.02 -3.89
CA LEU A 321 10.73 -6.14 -4.72
C LEU A 321 10.08 -4.79 -5.03
N LEU A 322 10.17 -3.83 -4.11
CA LEU A 322 9.68 -2.46 -4.33
C LEU A 322 10.58 -1.69 -5.30
N GLU A 323 11.88 -1.94 -5.28
CA GLU A 323 12.82 -1.47 -6.31
C GLU A 323 12.47 -2.03 -7.68
N LEU A 324 12.26 -3.35 -7.78
CA LEU A 324 11.89 -4.02 -9.03
C LEU A 324 10.55 -3.50 -9.60
N ALA A 325 9.59 -3.17 -8.74
CA ALA A 325 8.30 -2.60 -9.15
C ALA A 325 8.35 -1.09 -9.43
N GLU A 326 9.49 -0.44 -9.25
CA GLU A 326 9.63 1.02 -9.27
C GLU A 326 8.64 1.75 -8.32
N ALA A 327 8.23 1.09 -7.24
CA ALA A 327 7.29 1.59 -6.24
C ALA A 327 8.00 2.51 -5.23
N ARG A 328 8.61 3.59 -5.74
CA ARG A 328 9.57 4.42 -4.99
C ARG A 328 9.01 5.03 -3.71
N TYR A 329 7.73 5.40 -3.68
CA TYR A 329 7.12 5.93 -2.45
C TYR A 329 7.12 4.88 -1.31
N GLU A 330 6.76 3.64 -1.63
CA GLU A 330 6.72 2.56 -0.65
C GLU A 330 8.15 2.12 -0.26
N LEU A 331 9.06 2.10 -1.23
CA LEU A 331 10.48 1.79 -1.03
C LEU A 331 11.12 2.71 0.02
N MET A 332 10.85 4.02 -0.05
CA MET A 332 11.33 4.99 0.94
C MET A 332 10.89 4.61 2.36
N GLY A 333 9.63 4.20 2.53
CA GLY A 333 9.09 3.75 3.82
C GLY A 333 9.80 2.49 4.32
N ALA A 334 9.92 1.48 3.47
CA ALA A 334 10.59 0.22 3.78
C ALA A 334 12.06 0.40 4.15
N LEU A 335 12.80 1.28 3.45
CA LEU A 335 14.18 1.63 3.75
C LEU A 335 14.33 2.34 5.09
N CYS A 336 13.44 3.29 5.42
CA CYS A 336 13.43 3.92 6.75
C CYS A 336 13.20 2.90 7.86
N ASP A 337 12.24 1.99 7.67
CA ASP A 337 11.92 0.93 8.63
C ASP A 337 13.08 -0.08 8.79
N LEU A 338 13.70 -0.49 7.69
CA LEU A 338 14.87 -1.38 7.70
C LEU A 338 16.04 -0.73 8.42
N GLY A 339 16.30 0.55 8.13
CA GLY A 339 17.31 1.33 8.78
C GLY A 339 17.09 1.47 10.29
N GLN A 340 15.85 1.64 10.73
CA GLN A 340 15.49 1.65 12.15
C GLN A 340 15.72 0.29 12.82
N LEU A 341 15.37 -0.82 12.17
CA LEU A 341 15.63 -2.16 12.72
C LEU A 341 17.14 -2.42 12.87
N HIS A 342 17.94 -2.11 11.86
CA HIS A 342 19.40 -2.25 11.95
C HIS A 342 20.00 -1.36 13.06
N ALA A 343 19.46 -0.16 13.28
CA ALA A 343 19.88 0.69 14.40
C ALA A 343 19.61 0.03 15.76
N VAL A 344 18.48 -0.67 15.91
CA VAL A 344 18.12 -1.40 17.14
C VAL A 344 19.04 -2.62 17.34
N GLU A 345 19.38 -3.34 16.27
CA GLU A 345 20.33 -4.45 16.29
C GLU A 345 21.79 -4.01 16.54
N GLY A 346 22.08 -2.72 16.34
CA GLY A 346 23.40 -2.14 16.49
C GLY A 346 24.28 -2.22 15.24
N ASP A 347 23.72 -2.61 14.10
CA ASP A 347 24.38 -2.56 12.80
C ASP A 347 24.27 -1.14 12.21
N VAL A 348 25.19 -0.27 12.65
CA VAL A 348 25.18 1.15 12.28
C VAL A 348 25.47 1.35 10.80
N GLU A 349 26.27 0.49 10.18
CA GLU A 349 26.64 0.62 8.77
C GLU A 349 25.43 0.36 7.87
N ARG A 350 24.74 -0.77 8.07
CA ARG A 350 23.52 -1.09 7.32
C ARG A 350 22.39 -0.12 7.63
N SER A 351 22.26 0.30 8.88
CA SER A 351 21.31 1.34 9.27
C SER A 351 21.54 2.64 8.50
N ARG A 352 22.78 3.14 8.49
CA ARG A 352 23.13 4.38 7.77
C ARG A 352 22.92 4.24 6.27
N TRP A 353 23.30 3.12 5.67
CA TRP A 353 23.07 2.87 4.24
C TRP A 353 21.58 2.97 3.88
N ALA A 354 20.72 2.23 4.60
CA ALA A 354 19.29 2.19 4.29
C ALA A 354 18.61 3.56 4.49
N VAL A 355 18.94 4.26 5.58
CA VAL A 355 18.34 5.57 5.87
C VAL A 355 18.83 6.66 4.91
N THR A 356 20.11 6.63 4.53
CA THR A 356 20.65 7.57 3.52
C THR A 356 19.96 7.35 2.17
N ALA A 357 19.80 6.10 1.72
CA ALA A 357 19.08 5.79 0.49
C ALA A 357 17.63 6.32 0.52
N ALA A 358 16.91 6.13 1.63
CA ALA A 358 15.58 6.70 1.81
C ALA A 358 15.58 8.24 1.74
N SER A 359 16.57 8.87 2.37
CA SER A 359 16.72 10.33 2.39
C SER A 359 17.03 10.91 1.01
N GLU A 360 17.90 10.27 0.22
CA GLU A 360 18.24 10.71 -1.12
C GLU A 360 17.04 10.62 -2.06
N LEU A 361 16.31 9.51 -2.02
CA LEU A 361 15.07 9.32 -2.77
C LEU A 361 14.02 10.38 -2.39
N ALA A 362 13.82 10.61 -1.08
CA ALA A 362 12.85 11.58 -0.60
C ALA A 362 13.24 13.03 -0.94
N ALA A 363 14.54 13.36 -0.91
CA ALA A 363 15.06 14.67 -1.30
C ALA A 363 14.81 14.95 -2.79
N ALA A 364 15.13 13.98 -3.65
CA ALA A 364 14.88 14.09 -5.09
C ALA A 364 13.38 14.23 -5.42
N ALA A 365 12.52 13.63 -4.60
CA ALA A 365 11.06 13.65 -4.76
C ALA A 365 10.36 14.85 -4.07
N GLY A 366 11.05 15.60 -3.20
CA GLY A 366 10.45 16.66 -2.38
C GLY A 366 9.49 16.14 -1.29
N ILE A 367 9.75 14.94 -0.74
CA ILE A 367 8.86 14.27 0.23
C ILE A 367 9.33 14.54 1.66
N SER A 368 8.83 15.64 2.24
CA SER A 368 9.24 16.14 3.57
C SER A 368 9.05 15.14 4.73
N PRO A 369 7.93 14.40 4.85
CA PRO A 369 7.74 13.49 5.98
C PRO A 369 8.81 12.39 6.07
N VAL A 370 9.21 11.84 4.92
CA VAL A 370 10.27 10.81 4.86
C VAL A 370 11.63 11.43 5.20
N LEU A 371 11.93 12.63 4.70
CA LEU A 371 13.17 13.35 5.04
C LEU A 371 13.31 13.59 6.54
N GLN A 372 12.24 14.04 7.19
CA GLN A 372 12.22 14.26 8.64
C GLN A 372 12.45 12.94 9.39
N ARG A 373 11.76 11.87 8.98
CA ARG A 373 11.94 10.53 9.56
C ARG A 373 13.38 10.04 9.39
N ALA A 374 13.95 10.13 8.19
CA ALA A 374 15.32 9.71 7.92
C ALA A 374 16.34 10.53 8.73
N GLY A 375 16.17 11.85 8.77
CA GLY A 375 17.01 12.76 9.56
C GLY A 375 17.01 12.44 11.06
N SER A 376 15.86 12.06 11.62
CA SER A 376 15.75 11.67 13.04
C SER A 376 16.60 10.44 13.38
N VAL A 377 16.62 9.44 12.49
CA VAL A 377 17.41 8.21 12.66
C VAL A 377 18.89 8.52 12.50
N LEU A 378 19.28 9.26 11.46
CA LEU A 378 20.68 9.67 11.24
C LEU A 378 21.23 10.50 12.43
N GLY A 379 20.44 11.44 12.96
CA GLY A 379 20.81 12.21 14.15
C GLY A 379 21.00 11.32 15.39
N THR A 380 20.20 10.26 15.53
CA THR A 380 20.37 9.26 16.59
C THR A 380 21.67 8.46 16.41
N LEU A 381 22.00 8.04 15.20
CA LEU A 381 23.24 7.33 14.91
C LEU A 381 24.49 8.21 15.15
N ASP A 382 24.41 9.48 14.76
CA ASP A 382 25.50 10.45 14.92
C ASP A 382 25.71 10.82 16.39
N SER A 383 24.66 11.01 17.18
CA SER A 383 24.77 11.25 18.62
C SER A 383 25.35 10.05 19.37
N GLN A 384 24.96 8.82 18.98
CA GLN A 384 25.58 7.60 19.51
C GLN A 384 27.07 7.48 19.18
N HIS A 385 27.49 7.97 18.00
CA HIS A 385 28.90 8.04 17.61
C HIS A 385 29.66 9.13 18.36
N ARG A 386 29.08 10.32 18.54
CA ARG A 386 29.69 11.46 19.23
C ARG A 386 29.87 11.23 20.73
N GLY A 387 29.07 10.35 21.35
CA GLY A 387 29.17 10.05 22.78
C GLY A 387 30.35 9.17 23.18
N THR A 388 30.71 8.14 22.40
CA THR A 388 31.84 7.24 22.75
C THR A 388 32.46 6.48 21.57
N GLY A 389 31.90 6.53 20.36
CA GLY A 389 32.27 5.64 19.24
C GLY A 389 32.03 4.13 19.48
N LEU A 390 31.42 3.75 20.61
CA LEU A 390 31.16 2.35 21.00
C LEU A 390 29.74 1.91 20.61
N THR A 391 29.59 0.69 20.12
CA THR A 391 28.28 0.06 19.90
C THR A 391 27.57 -0.20 21.23
N ARG A 392 26.26 -0.48 21.21
CA ARG A 392 25.49 -0.78 22.43
C ARG A 392 26.07 -1.99 23.20
N GLN A 393 26.48 -3.03 22.48
CA GLN A 393 27.11 -4.22 23.07
C GLN A 393 28.50 -3.92 23.63
N GLU A 394 29.31 -3.15 22.89
CA GLU A 394 30.62 -2.69 23.35
C GLU A 394 30.51 -1.82 24.62
N ARG A 395 29.54 -0.91 24.68
CA ARG A 395 29.27 -0.06 25.85
C ARG A 395 28.81 -0.90 27.05
N LYS A 396 27.98 -1.92 26.83
CA LYS A 396 27.53 -2.83 27.90
C LYS A 396 28.70 -3.64 28.48
N ILE A 397 29.55 -4.20 27.61
CA ILE A 397 30.77 -4.93 28.00
C ILE A 397 31.76 -3.98 28.70
N ALA A 398 31.97 -2.79 28.16
CA ALA A 398 32.86 -1.78 28.75
C ALA A 398 32.38 -1.35 30.14
N GLY A 399 31.08 -1.11 30.33
CA GLY A 399 30.50 -0.75 31.63
C GLY A 399 30.63 -1.85 32.68
N LEU A 400 30.46 -3.13 32.30
CA LEU A 400 30.75 -4.25 33.20
C LEU A 400 32.24 -4.33 33.54
N ALA A 401 33.11 -4.03 32.56
CA ALA A 401 34.54 -4.03 32.77
C ALA A 401 34.99 -2.90 33.72
N VAL A 402 34.38 -1.72 33.63
CA VAL A 402 34.60 -0.58 34.55
C VAL A 402 34.14 -0.92 35.97
N ARG A 403 33.05 -1.68 36.13
CA ARG A 403 32.60 -2.21 37.43
C ARG A 403 33.50 -3.30 38.03
N GLY A 404 34.58 -3.69 37.34
CA GLY A 404 35.58 -4.62 37.87
C GLY A 404 35.40 -6.09 37.47
N LEU A 405 34.35 -6.45 36.71
CA LEU A 405 34.07 -7.86 36.38
C LEU A 405 35.09 -8.46 35.41
N SER A 406 35.70 -9.58 35.73
CA SER A 406 36.61 -10.31 34.83
C SER A 406 35.94 -10.70 33.50
N ASN A 407 36.73 -10.95 32.45
CA ASN A 407 36.19 -11.34 31.15
C ASN A 407 35.33 -12.61 31.23
N LYS A 408 35.63 -13.51 32.19
CA LYS A 408 34.85 -14.72 32.45
C LYS A 408 33.48 -14.39 33.07
N GLU A 409 33.44 -13.51 34.07
CA GLU A 409 32.18 -13.07 34.68
C GLU A 409 31.30 -12.29 33.70
N ILE A 410 31.91 -11.44 32.86
CA ILE A 410 31.18 -10.73 31.78
C ILE A 410 30.61 -11.73 30.77
N ALA A 411 31.39 -12.74 30.39
CA ALA A 411 30.97 -13.79 29.46
C ALA A 411 29.78 -14.58 30.03
N GLU A 412 29.85 -14.98 31.29
CA GLU A 412 28.75 -15.66 31.99
C GLU A 412 27.49 -14.79 32.11
N GLN A 413 27.63 -13.52 32.50
CA GLN A 413 26.50 -12.61 32.67
C GLN A 413 25.81 -12.22 31.36
N LEU A 414 26.55 -12.18 30.25
CA LEU A 414 26.02 -11.84 28.93
C LEU A 414 25.73 -13.06 28.04
N PHE A 415 25.93 -14.28 28.55
CA PHE A 415 25.82 -15.53 27.78
C PHE A 415 26.69 -15.53 26.51
N LEU A 416 27.94 -15.04 26.63
CA LEU A 416 28.93 -14.99 25.55
C LEU A 416 30.12 -15.90 25.85
N THR A 417 30.98 -16.14 24.85
CA THR A 417 32.29 -16.75 25.10
C THR A 417 33.29 -15.71 25.59
N VAL A 418 34.28 -16.13 26.39
CA VAL A 418 35.38 -15.24 26.85
C VAL A 418 36.09 -14.58 25.66
N ARG A 419 36.30 -15.33 24.57
CA ARG A 419 36.92 -14.82 23.34
C ARG A 419 36.10 -13.73 22.66
N THR A 420 34.76 -13.82 22.70
CA THR A 420 33.87 -12.77 22.21
C THR A 420 33.98 -11.50 23.05
N VAL A 421 34.07 -11.63 24.38
CA VAL A 421 34.29 -10.50 25.29
C VAL A 421 35.63 -9.83 25.04
N GLU A 422 36.70 -10.61 24.87
CA GLU A 422 38.04 -10.10 24.51
C GLU A 422 38.02 -9.33 23.19
N PHE A 423 37.39 -9.88 22.16
CA PHE A 423 37.24 -9.23 20.86
C PHE A 423 36.54 -7.86 20.98
N HIS A 424 35.42 -7.80 21.71
CA HIS A 424 34.72 -6.54 21.93
C HIS A 424 35.55 -5.55 22.76
N LEU A 425 36.27 -6.00 23.80
CA LEU A 425 37.15 -5.13 24.59
C LEU A 425 38.32 -4.59 23.77
N SER A 426 38.93 -5.40 22.90
CA SER A 426 39.97 -4.93 21.98
C SER A 426 39.44 -3.86 21.02
N ASN A 427 38.22 -4.03 20.50
CA ASN A 427 37.57 -3.01 19.67
C ASN A 427 37.24 -1.75 20.48
N VAL A 428 36.77 -1.89 21.72
CA VAL A 428 36.55 -0.76 22.65
C VAL A 428 37.83 0.03 22.85
N TYR A 429 38.95 -0.64 23.14
CA TYR A 429 40.24 0.01 23.39
C TYR A 429 40.73 0.77 22.16
N ARG A 430 40.64 0.14 20.98
CA ARG A 430 40.97 0.76 19.70
C ARG A 430 40.11 1.99 19.42
N LYS A 431 38.80 1.90 19.65
CA LYS A 431 37.83 2.99 19.38
C LYS A 431 37.99 4.17 20.33
N LEU A 432 38.33 3.90 21.60
CA LEU A 432 38.57 4.95 22.61
C LEU A 432 40.01 5.48 22.60
N GLY A 433 40.90 4.93 21.77
CA GLY A 433 42.32 5.34 21.74
C GLY A 433 43.08 5.03 23.02
N ILE A 434 42.69 3.98 23.75
CA ILE A 434 43.30 3.59 25.03
C ILE A 434 44.08 2.28 24.92
N ALA A 435 45.11 2.14 25.74
CA ALA A 435 46.01 0.97 25.74
C ALA A 435 45.42 -0.24 26.48
N GLY A 436 44.35 -0.06 27.27
CA GLY A 436 43.66 -1.18 27.89
C GLY A 436 42.79 -0.83 29.09
N ARG A 437 42.38 -1.90 29.79
CA ARG A 437 41.33 -1.89 30.82
C ARG A 437 41.48 -0.86 31.93
N ARG A 438 42.72 -0.57 32.36
CA ARG A 438 42.99 0.40 33.44
C ARG A 438 42.62 1.83 33.06
N GLN A 439 42.70 2.18 31.78
CA GLN A 439 42.35 3.51 31.28
C GLN A 439 40.86 3.66 30.99
N LEU A 440 40.12 2.54 30.92
CA LEU A 440 38.72 2.51 30.55
C LEU A 440 37.84 3.29 31.54
N ALA A 441 38.07 3.13 32.85
CA ALA A 441 37.30 3.83 33.87
C ALA A 441 37.47 5.37 33.80
N GLY A 442 38.67 5.86 33.51
CA GLY A 442 38.94 7.29 33.39
C GLY A 442 38.22 7.93 32.20
N VAL A 443 38.23 7.27 31.04
CA VAL A 443 37.56 7.77 29.83
C VAL A 443 36.05 7.68 29.95
N MET A 444 35.51 6.59 30.51
CA MET A 444 34.07 6.44 30.67
C MET A 444 33.47 7.41 31.70
N ASN A 445 34.17 7.67 32.82
CA ASN A 445 33.68 8.61 33.84
C ASN A 445 33.79 10.08 33.40
N ALA A 446 34.80 10.44 32.60
CA ALA A 446 34.92 11.79 32.05
C ALA A 446 33.82 12.13 31.03
N GLN A 447 33.18 11.12 30.45
CA GLN A 447 32.13 11.25 29.45
C GLN A 447 30.71 11.24 30.03
N GLU A 448 30.52 10.79 31.27
CA GLU A 448 29.24 10.89 31.98
C GLU A 448 29.02 12.29 32.61
N CYS A 449 30.08 13.09 32.76
CA CYS A 449 30.04 14.45 33.31
C CYS A 449 29.92 15.57 32.25
N ALA A 450 29.95 15.24 30.95
CA ALA A 450 29.80 16.18 29.83
C ALA A 450 28.46 15.93 29.12
#